data_AF-A0A3C1GBQ3-F1
#
_entry.id   AF-A0A3C1GBQ3-F1
#
_cell.length_a   1.000
_cell.length_b   1.000
_cell.length_c   1.000
_cell.angle_alpha   90.00
_cell.angle_beta   90.00
_cell.angle_gamma   90.00
#
_symmetry.space_group_name_H-M   'P 1'
#
loop_
_entity.id
_entity.type
_entity.pdbx_description
1 polymer ?
#
loop_
_entity_poly.entity_id
_entity_poly.type
_entity_poly.pdbx_seq_one_letter_code
_entity_poly.pdbx_strand_id
1 'polypeptide(L)'
;EKHPDVKTVAGGVESDFAHSNSNSGTMDAAAKAAGFEVLGWEKWLLADTEFSTQVGKWRRAKPDLIAISSHPFTLCGTLREMKRQG
;
A
#
# COMPACT_ATOMS: atom_id res chain seq x y z
N GLU A 1 0.48 20.90 -11.79
CA GLU A 1 0.92 19.53 -11.45
C GLU A 1 0.79 18.61 -12.66
N LYS A 2 1.54 17.50 -12.70
CA LYS A 2 1.57 16.57 -13.85
C LYS A 2 0.48 15.48 -13.83
N HIS A 3 -0.24 15.28 -12.72
CA HIS A 3 -1.31 14.28 -12.58
C HIS A 3 -2.47 14.81 -11.72
N PRO A 4 -3.26 15.79 -12.22
CA PRO A 4 -4.33 16.43 -11.45
C PRO A 4 -5.54 15.51 -11.20
N ASP A 5 -5.58 14.35 -11.85
CA ASP A 5 -6.62 13.33 -11.80
C ASP A 5 -6.45 12.34 -10.65
N VAL A 6 -5.24 12.22 -10.09
CA VAL A 6 -4.95 11.34 -8.95
C VAL A 6 -5.54 11.97 -7.68
N LYS A 7 -6.54 11.31 -7.08
CA LYS A 7 -7.28 11.83 -5.91
C LYS A 7 -7.33 10.86 -4.75
N THR A 8 -7.15 9.58 -5.00
CA THR A 8 -7.29 8.51 -4.01
C THR A 8 -5.98 7.77 -3.81
N VAL A 9 -5.71 7.35 -2.58
CA VAL A 9 -4.55 6.54 -2.24
C VAL A 9 -4.96 5.38 -1.34
N ALA A 10 -4.43 4.20 -1.64
CA ALA A 10 -4.39 3.09 -0.70
C ALA A 10 -2.94 2.79 -0.32
N GLY A 11 -2.76 2.06 0.77
CA GLY A 11 -1.44 1.77 1.26
C GLY A 11 -1.23 0.35 1.74
N GLY A 12 0.04 -0.01 1.90
CA GLY A 12 0.49 -1.32 2.35
C GLY A 12 1.72 -1.22 3.24
N VAL A 13 1.75 -1.97 4.34
CA VAL A 13 2.87 -1.95 5.27
C VAL A 13 3.19 -3.33 5.83
N GLU A 14 4.48 -3.65 5.87
CA GLU A 14 4.99 -4.75 6.69
C GLU A 14 5.03 -4.30 8.15
N SER A 15 4.22 -4.93 9.00
CA SER A 15 3.83 -4.36 10.29
C SER A 15 4.62 -4.84 11.51
N ASP A 16 5.40 -5.92 11.35
CA ASP A 16 6.26 -6.51 12.38
C ASP A 16 7.70 -5.96 12.38
N PHE A 17 8.02 -5.03 11.47
CA PHE A 17 9.29 -4.30 11.45
C PHE A 17 9.10 -2.82 11.74
N ALA A 18 9.90 -2.30 12.68
CA ALA A 18 9.73 -0.96 13.22
C ALA A 18 9.78 0.15 12.16
N HIS A 19 10.75 0.09 11.23
CA HIS A 19 10.92 1.11 10.19
C HIS A 19 9.82 1.10 9.13
N SER A 20 9.25 -0.06 8.81
CA SER A 20 8.11 -0.16 7.92
C SER A 20 6.84 0.33 8.62
N ASN A 21 6.58 -0.18 9.82
CA ASN A 21 5.39 0.17 10.58
C ASN A 21 5.34 1.66 10.96
N SER A 22 6.47 2.26 11.37
CA SER A 22 6.53 3.70 11.67
C SER A 22 6.25 4.57 10.45
N ASN A 23 6.64 4.10 9.25
CA ASN A 23 6.40 4.84 8.02
C ASN A 23 4.92 4.92 7.64
N SER A 24 4.09 3.94 8.05
CA SER A 24 2.65 3.96 7.72
C SER A 24 1.94 5.22 8.21
N GLY A 25 2.24 5.68 9.44
CA GLY A 25 1.68 6.91 10.00
C GLY A 25 2.15 8.15 9.26
N THR A 26 3.44 8.21 8.91
CA THR A 26 4.02 9.31 8.12
C THR A 26 3.40 9.39 6.74
N MET A 27 3.23 8.25 6.06
CA MET A 27 2.65 8.17 4.73
C MET A 27 1.15 8.55 4.74
N ASP A 28 0.40 8.10 5.75
CA ASP A 28 -1.01 8.48 5.94
C ASP A 28 -1.17 9.99 6.20
N ALA A 29 -0.36 10.55 7.09
CA ALA A 29 -0.37 11.98 7.37
C ALA A 29 0.01 12.81 6.14
N ALA A 30 1.04 12.39 5.39
CA ALA A 30 1.46 13.06 4.16
C ALA A 30 0.39 13.00 3.07
N ALA A 31 -0.26 11.85 2.89
CA ALA A 31 -1.36 11.69 1.94
C ALA A 31 -2.52 12.64 2.24
N LYS A 32 -2.96 12.69 3.51
CA LYS A 32 -4.04 13.59 3.95
C LYS A 32 -3.66 15.05 3.79
N ALA A 33 -2.42 15.42 4.15
CA ALA A 33 -1.92 16.79 3.99
C ALA A 33 -1.85 17.22 2.51
N ALA A 34 -1.61 16.28 1.60
CA ALA A 34 -1.64 16.49 0.15
C ALA A 34 -3.05 16.46 -0.45
N GLY A 35 -4.10 16.24 0.36
CA GLY A 35 -5.50 16.28 -0.10
C GLY A 35 -6.00 14.98 -0.74
N PHE A 36 -5.28 13.86 -0.60
CA PHE A 36 -5.77 12.57 -1.08
C PHE A 36 -6.85 11.99 -0.17
N GLU A 37 -7.85 11.34 -0.76
CA GLU A 37 -8.74 10.43 -0.05
C GLU A 37 -8.00 9.11 0.24
N VAL A 38 -7.85 8.76 1.51
CA VAL A 38 -7.18 7.52 1.93
C VAL A 38 -8.20 6.39 2.00
N LEU A 39 -8.07 5.40 1.09
CA LEU A 39 -8.98 4.26 0.96
C LEU A 39 -8.66 3.10 1.93
N GLY A 40 -7.50 3.13 2.59
CA GLY A 40 -7.12 2.17 3.62
C GLY A 40 -5.64 1.75 3.57
N TRP A 41 -5.15 1.21 4.69
CA TRP A 41 -3.80 0.68 4.85
C TRP A 41 -3.84 -0.81 5.17
N GLU A 42 -3.34 -1.61 4.24
CA GLU A 42 -3.23 -3.05 4.41
C GLU A 42 -1.94 -3.45 5.11
N LYS A 43 -2.00 -4.54 5.88
CA LYS A 43 -0.86 -5.02 6.66
C LYS A 43 -0.51 -6.46 6.31
N TRP A 44 0.77 -6.77 6.42
CA TRP A 44 1.33 -8.13 6.38
C TRP A 44 2.52 -8.22 7.33
N LEU A 45 3.06 -9.42 7.48
CA LEU A 45 4.27 -9.73 8.24
C LEU A 45 5.43 -10.03 7.30
N LEU A 46 6.68 -9.90 7.74
CA LEU A 46 7.85 -10.27 6.94
C LEU A 46 7.81 -11.75 6.51
N ALA A 47 7.29 -12.61 7.39
CA ALA A 47 7.18 -14.05 7.16
C ALA A 47 6.05 -14.43 6.19
N ASP A 48 5.16 -13.50 5.83
CA ASP A 48 4.05 -13.80 4.92
C ASP A 48 4.58 -14.04 3.50
N THR A 49 4.05 -15.10 2.86
CA THR A 49 4.34 -15.43 1.46
C THR A 49 3.13 -15.24 0.54
N GLU A 50 1.98 -14.91 1.11
CA GLU A 50 0.69 -14.78 0.40
C GLU A 50 0.10 -13.38 0.59
N PHE A 51 -0.24 -12.72 -0.51
CA PHE A 51 -0.68 -11.30 -0.52
C PHE A 51 -2.06 -11.10 -1.16
N SER A 52 -2.77 -12.21 -1.44
CA SER A 52 -4.02 -12.21 -2.21
C SER A 52 -5.11 -11.34 -1.58
N THR A 53 -5.18 -11.30 -0.25
CA THR A 53 -6.19 -10.54 0.50
C THR A 53 -5.97 -9.04 0.35
N GLN A 54 -4.74 -8.57 0.59
CA GLN A 54 -4.35 -7.16 0.52
C GLN A 54 -4.54 -6.63 -0.90
N VAL A 55 -3.98 -7.33 -1.90
CA VAL A 55 -4.14 -6.99 -3.32
C VAL A 55 -5.61 -7.02 -3.75
N GLY A 56 -6.37 -8.00 -3.27
CA GLY A 56 -7.80 -8.11 -3.58
C GLY A 56 -8.62 -6.93 -3.05
N LYS A 57 -8.23 -6.36 -1.91
CA LYS A 57 -8.87 -5.14 -1.37
C LYS A 57 -8.52 -3.93 -2.22
N TRP A 58 -7.24 -3.74 -2.59
CA TRP A 58 -6.84 -2.64 -3.47
C TRP A 58 -7.54 -2.72 -4.84
N ARG A 59 -7.64 -3.91 -5.43
CA ARG A 59 -8.35 -4.11 -6.72
C ARG A 59 -9.82 -3.69 -6.65
N ARG A 60 -10.49 -3.97 -5.53
CA ARG A 60 -11.90 -3.57 -5.32
C ARG A 60 -12.05 -2.08 -5.05
N ALA A 61 -11.11 -1.50 -4.28
CA ALA A 61 -11.12 -0.08 -3.93
C ALA A 61 -10.75 0.83 -5.12
N LYS A 62 -9.97 0.31 -6.08
CA LYS A 62 -9.49 1.04 -7.28
C LYS A 62 -8.81 2.38 -6.93
N PRO A 63 -7.78 2.38 -6.07
CA PRO A 63 -7.02 3.60 -5.77
C PRO A 63 -6.29 4.11 -7.02
N ASP A 64 -6.11 5.43 -7.12
CA ASP A 64 -5.26 6.05 -8.15
C ASP A 64 -3.78 5.82 -7.84
N LEU A 65 -3.42 5.76 -6.56
CA LEU A 65 -2.06 5.54 -6.07
C LEU A 65 -2.01 4.46 -4.99
N ILE A 66 -0.98 3.61 -5.04
CA ILE A 66 -0.69 2.63 -3.99
C ILE A 66 0.68 2.95 -3.40
N ALA A 67 0.74 3.21 -2.09
CA ALA A 67 1.97 3.52 -1.37
C ALA A 67 2.36 2.36 -0.45
N ILE A 68 3.54 1.77 -0.65
CA ILE A 68 3.99 0.57 0.10
C ILE A 68 5.27 0.84 0.88
N SER A 69 5.30 0.40 2.14
CA SER A 69 6.52 0.33 2.95
C SER A 69 6.76 -1.09 3.46
N SER A 70 7.75 -1.78 2.89
CA SER A 70 8.10 -3.16 3.25
C SER A 70 9.50 -3.53 2.79
N HIS A 71 10.01 -4.68 3.23
CA HIS A 71 11.26 -5.22 2.70
C HIS A 71 11.12 -5.68 1.24
N PRO A 72 12.24 -5.77 0.48
CA PRO A 72 12.21 -6.19 -0.92
C PRO A 72 11.54 -7.54 -1.16
N PHE A 73 11.66 -8.49 -0.22
CA PHE A 73 11.13 -9.84 -0.38
C PHE A 73 9.59 -9.85 -0.41
N THR A 74 8.95 -9.19 0.57
CA THR A 74 7.49 -9.07 0.65
C THR A 74 6.94 -8.09 -0.38
N LEU A 75 7.70 -7.03 -0.72
CA LEU A 75 7.35 -6.13 -1.84
C LEU A 75 7.28 -6.89 -3.17
N CYS A 76 8.30 -7.71 -3.48
CA CYS A 76 8.32 -8.52 -4.69
C CYS A 76 7.12 -9.48 -4.75
N GLY A 77 6.79 -10.13 -3.63
CA GLY A 77 5.61 -11.00 -3.53
C GLY A 77 4.31 -10.23 -3.78
N THR A 78 4.15 -9.07 -3.17
CA THR A 78 2.98 -8.19 -3.35
C THR A 78 2.85 -7.72 -4.80
N LEU A 79 3.94 -7.27 -5.44
CA LEU A 79 3.93 -6.82 -6.84
C LEU A 79 3.60 -7.96 -7.82
N ARG A 80 4.11 -9.17 -7.57
CA ARG A 80 3.75 -10.37 -8.36
C ARG A 80 2.27 -10.67 -8.24
N GLU A 81 1.72 -10.54 -7.03
CA GLU A 81 0.31 -10.79 -6.78
C GLU A 81 -0.59 -9.72 -7.40
N MET A 82 -0.18 -8.45 -7.36
CA MET A 82 -0.83 -7.36 -8.12
C MET A 82 -0.92 -7.70 -9.59
N LYS A 83 0.22 -8.03 -10.23
CA LYS A 83 0.27 -8.45 -11.63
C LYS A 83 -0.62 -9.65 -11.93
N ARG A 84 -0.76 -10.59 -10.99
CA ARG A 84 -1.61 -11.78 -11.16
C ARG A 84 -3.10 -11.43 -11.15
N GLN A 85 -3.49 -10.43 -10.35
CA GLN A 85 -4.90 -10.04 -10.17
C GLN A 85 -5.39 -8.96 -11.14
N GLY A 86 -4.51 -8.32 -11.91
CA GLY A 86 -4.83 -7.35 -12.97
C GLY A 86 -4.35 -5.95 -12.68
#